data_AF-A0A1Y4TZA6-F1
#
_entry.id   AF-A0A1Y4TZA6-F1
#
_cell.length_a   1.000
_cell.length_b   1.000
_cell.length_c   1.000
_cell.angle_alpha   90.00
_cell.angle_beta   90.00
_cell.angle_gamma   90.00
#
_symmetry.space_group_name_H-M   'P 1'
#
loop_
_entity.id
_entity.type
_entity.pdbx_description
1 polymer ?
#
loop_
_entity_poly.entity_id
_entity_poly.type
_entity_poly.pdbx_seq_one_letter_code
_entity_poly.pdbx_strand_id
1 'polypeptide(L)'
;MNREEILLRAKRENYLGDEREREVRLKRDAFSLWGLIVLGAVIMIIKIVRTESPADIISLLFCTSGLGFTYEGLKLQQKYSLIAGIVLLILAACFFCKFCMELF
;
A
#
# COMPACT_ATOMS: atom_id res chain seq x y z
N MET A 1 27.06 29.55 -20.36
CA MET A 1 26.58 28.20 -20.00
C MET A 1 26.29 27.47 -21.31
N ASN A 2 27.00 26.37 -21.59
CA ASN A 2 26.96 25.74 -22.91
C ASN A 2 25.76 24.77 -22.99
N ARG A 3 24.95 24.86 -24.06
CA ARG A 3 23.68 24.09 -24.19
C ARG A 3 23.89 22.58 -24.09
N GLU A 4 25.02 22.09 -24.59
CA GLU A 4 25.36 20.66 -24.60
C GLU A 4 25.67 20.12 -23.20
N GLU A 5 26.32 20.91 -22.34
CA GLU A 5 26.60 20.51 -20.95
C GLU A 5 25.31 20.39 -20.13
N ILE A 6 24.34 21.28 -20.37
CA ILE A 6 23.02 21.25 -19.72
C ILE A 6 22.26 19.99 -20.13
N LEU A 7 22.27 19.64 -21.42
CA LEU A 7 21.61 18.45 -21.95
C LEU A 7 22.24 17.15 -21.45
N LEU A 8 23.57 17.09 -21.38
CA LEU A 8 24.29 15.94 -20.81
C LEU A 8 24.02 15.78 -19.32
N ARG A 9 23.93 16.90 -18.58
CA ARG A 9 23.57 16.91 -17.16
C ARG A 9 22.14 16.42 -16.94
N ALA A 10 21.17 16.93 -17.69
CA ALA A 10 19.79 16.48 -17.64
C ALA A 10 19.63 15.00 -18.03
N LYS A 11 20.34 14.52 -19.06
CA LYS A 11 20.35 13.08 -19.43
C LYS A 11 20.94 12.20 -18.34
N ARG A 12 22.00 12.67 -17.66
CA ARG A 12 22.61 11.94 -16.54
C ARG A 12 21.68 11.90 -15.32
N GLU A 13 21.00 13.01 -15.04
CA GLU A 13 20.05 13.12 -13.93
C GLU A 13 18.77 12.30 -14.19
N ASN A 14 18.27 12.25 -15.43
CA ASN A 14 17.12 11.43 -15.86
C ASN A 14 17.46 9.97 -16.21
N TYR A 15 18.69 9.50 -15.97
CA TYR A 15 19.10 8.11 -16.25
C TYR A 15 18.25 7.08 -15.47
N LEU A 16 17.84 7.40 -14.24
CA LEU A 16 17.01 6.55 -13.36
C LEU A 16 15.49 6.77 -13.57
N GLY A 17 15.11 7.31 -14.74
CA GLY A 17 13.73 7.60 -15.11
C GLY A 17 13.35 9.06 -14.86
N ASP A 18 12.59 9.61 -15.82
CA ASP A 18 12.13 11.00 -15.83
C ASP A 18 11.20 11.31 -14.64
N GLU A 19 11.28 12.54 -14.12
CA GLU A 19 10.47 12.98 -12.98
C GLU A 19 8.97 12.84 -13.29
N ARG A 20 8.57 13.15 -14.52
CA ARG A 20 7.20 12.98 -15.00
C ARG A 20 6.72 11.53 -14.90
N GLU A 21 7.57 10.57 -15.24
CA GLU A 21 7.20 9.16 -15.13
C GLU A 21 7.06 8.71 -13.66
N ARG A 22 7.89 9.23 -12.76
CA ARG A 22 7.76 8.96 -11.32
C ARG A 22 6.45 9.48 -10.77
N GLU A 23 6.04 10.69 -11.14
CA GLU A 23 4.74 11.24 -10.75
C GLU A 23 3.58 10.40 -11.29
N VAL A 24 3.64 9.98 -12.56
CA VAL A 24 2.60 9.14 -13.16
C VAL A 24 2.53 7.79 -12.44
N ARG A 25 3.67 7.16 -12.11
CA ARG A 25 3.71 5.92 -11.33
C ARG A 25 3.07 6.10 -9.95
N LEU A 26 3.41 7.18 -9.26
CA LEU A 26 2.86 7.45 -7.92
C LEU A 26 1.34 7.71 -7.95
N LYS A 27 0.86 8.49 -8.92
CA LYS A 27 -0.59 8.73 -9.12
C LYS A 27 -1.32 7.45 -9.50
N ARG A 28 -0.72 6.61 -10.35
CA ARG A 28 -1.27 5.31 -10.73
C ARG A 28 -1.38 4.39 -9.53
N ASP A 29 -0.33 4.28 -8.71
CA ASP A 29 -0.33 3.40 -7.54
C ASP A 29 -1.35 3.89 -6.50
N ALA A 30 -1.47 5.20 -6.29
CA ALA A 30 -2.51 5.79 -5.45
C ALA A 30 -3.93 5.49 -5.97
N PHE A 31 -4.16 5.62 -7.28
CA PHE A 31 -5.46 5.30 -7.90
C PHE A 31 -5.80 3.81 -7.77
N SER A 32 -4.81 2.94 -7.96
CA SER A 32 -4.97 1.49 -7.79
C SER A 32 -5.35 1.13 -6.36
N LEU A 33 -4.74 1.76 -5.35
CA LEU A 33 -5.08 1.55 -3.94
C LEU A 33 -6.50 2.01 -3.62
N TRP A 34 -6.93 3.15 -4.17
CA TRP A 34 -8.32 3.60 -4.06
C TRP A 34 -9.30 2.59 -4.64
N GLY A 35 -9.00 2.03 -5.81
CA GLY A 35 -9.81 0.97 -6.42
C GLY A 35 -9.91 -0.28 -5.51
N LEU A 36 -8.79 -0.70 -4.91
CA LEU A 36 -8.75 -1.82 -3.97
C LEU A 36 -9.61 -1.56 -2.72
N ILE A 37 -9.51 -0.36 -2.14
CA ILE A 37 -10.29 0.02 -0.95
C ILE A 37 -11.78 0.02 -1.27
N VAL A 38 -12.19 0.63 -2.38
CA VAL A 38 -13.60 0.70 -2.78
C VAL A 38 -14.16 -0.70 -3.05
N LEU A 39 -13.44 -1.52 -3.82
CA LEU A 39 -13.88 -2.87 -4.13
C LEU A 39 -13.93 -3.75 -2.87
N GLY A 40 -12.91 -3.67 -2.01
CA GLY A 40 -12.86 -4.37 -0.73
C GLY A 40 -14.03 -3.98 0.17
N ALA A 41 -14.38 -2.69 0.25
CA ALA A 41 -15.53 -2.21 1.00
C ALA A 41 -16.86 -2.76 0.44
N VAL A 42 -17.03 -2.78 -0.89
CA VAL A 42 -18.23 -3.33 -1.53
C VAL A 42 -18.40 -4.82 -1.21
N ILE A 43 -17.34 -5.62 -1.36
CA ILE A 43 -17.40 -7.07 -1.07
C ILE A 43 -17.64 -7.30 0.42
N MET A 44 -17.02 -6.50 1.30
CA MET A 44 -17.25 -6.57 2.74
C MET A 44 -18.72 -6.32 3.10
N ILE A 45 -19.37 -5.30 2.51
CA ILE A 45 -20.80 -5.03 2.72
C ILE A 45 -21.64 -6.22 2.26
N ILE A 46 -21.34 -6.79 1.08
CA ILE A 46 -22.05 -7.96 0.56
C ILE A 46 -21.93 -9.15 1.54
N LYS A 47 -20.74 -9.43 2.07
CA LYS A 47 -20.51 -10.51 3.03
C LYS A 47 -21.29 -10.31 4.33
N ILE A 48 -21.27 -9.09 4.88
CA ILE A 48 -22.04 -8.74 6.07
C ILE A 48 -23.54 -8.97 5.84
N VAL A 49 -24.08 -8.56 4.68
CA VAL A 49 -25.49 -8.77 4.31
C VAL A 49 -25.81 -10.27 4.15
N ARG A 50 -24.84 -11.09 3.75
CA ARG A 50 -24.98 -12.55 3.66
C ARG A 50 -24.71 -13.26 5.00
N THR A 51 -24.46 -12.53 6.08
CA THR A 51 -24.09 -13.08 7.40
C THR A 51 -22.77 -13.85 7.40
N GLU A 52 -21.96 -13.67 6.37
CA GLU A 52 -20.61 -14.22 6.29
C GLU A 52 -19.62 -13.30 6.99
N SER A 53 -18.60 -13.89 7.60
CA SER A 53 -17.52 -13.13 8.22
C SER A 53 -16.66 -12.41 7.17
N PRO A 54 -16.47 -11.09 7.28
CA PRO A 54 -15.57 -10.33 6.42
C PRO A 54 -14.11 -10.35 6.91
N ALA A 55 -13.77 -11.26 7.83
CA ALA A 55 -12.44 -11.30 8.47
C ALA A 55 -11.30 -11.46 7.45
N ASP A 56 -11.53 -12.16 6.34
CA ASP A 56 -10.58 -12.29 5.23
C ASP A 56 -10.24 -10.95 4.58
N ILE A 57 -11.26 -10.16 4.21
CA ILE A 57 -11.07 -8.87 3.54
C ILE A 57 -10.39 -7.88 4.49
N ILE A 58 -10.81 -7.85 5.76
CA ILE A 58 -10.20 -6.99 6.78
C ILE A 58 -8.73 -7.36 6.98
N SER A 59 -8.40 -8.67 7.03
CA SER A 59 -7.03 -9.14 7.17
C SER A 59 -6.15 -8.70 5.99
N LEU A 60 -6.67 -8.78 4.76
CA LEU A 60 -5.96 -8.38 3.55
C LEU A 60 -5.68 -6.88 3.52
N LEU A 61 -6.68 -6.05 3.83
CA LEU A 61 -6.54 -4.59 3.85
C LEU A 61 -5.56 -4.11 4.93
N PHE A 62 -5.59 -4.73 6.11
CA PHE A 62 -4.64 -4.43 7.18
C PHE A 62 -3.23 -4.94 6.86
N CYS A 63 -3.10 -6.08 6.20
CA CYS A 63 -1.81 -6.59 5.75
C CYS A 63 -1.16 -5.64 4.74
N THR A 64 -1.89 -5.23 3.70
CA THR A 64 -1.35 -4.31 2.67
C THR A 64 -0.96 -2.96 3.26
N SER A 65 -1.77 -2.43 4.18
CA SER A 65 -1.50 -1.15 4.86
C SER A 65 -0.32 -1.25 5.83
N GLY A 66 -0.26 -2.33 6.61
CA GLY A 66 0.81 -2.61 7.57
C GLY A 66 2.17 -2.77 6.89
N LEU A 67 2.23 -3.51 5.77
CA LEU A 67 3.43 -3.62 4.94
C LEU A 67 3.85 -2.26 4.35
N GLY A 68 2.90 -1.43 3.90
CA GLY A 68 3.18 -0.08 3.42
C GLY A 68 3.82 0.82 4.48
N PHE A 69 3.18 0.93 5.65
CA PHE A 69 3.68 1.77 6.75
C PHE A 69 4.99 1.25 7.37
N THR A 70 5.17 -0.06 7.46
CA THR A 70 6.45 -0.63 7.92
C THR A 70 7.57 -0.34 6.94
N TYR A 71 7.34 -0.52 5.63
CA TYR A 71 8.34 -0.22 4.61
C TYR A 71 8.71 1.27 4.62
N GLU A 72 7.70 2.16 4.68
CA GLU A 72 7.90 3.59 4.77
C GLU A 72 8.66 3.98 6.04
N GLY A 73 8.27 3.43 7.19
CA GLY A 73 8.94 3.64 8.47
C GLY A 73 10.40 3.17 8.47
N LEU A 74 10.72 2.06 7.80
CA LEU A 74 12.10 1.59 7.63
C LEU A 74 12.90 2.50 6.70
N LYS A 75 12.29 2.97 5.60
CA LYS A 75 12.97 3.78 4.59
C LYS A 75 13.20 5.23 5.04
N LEU A 76 12.21 5.85 5.67
CA LEU A 76 12.24 7.22 6.17
C LEU A 76 12.69 7.34 7.64
N GLN A 77 13.00 6.23 8.31
CA GLN A 77 13.35 6.15 9.74
C GLN A 77 12.33 6.82 10.68
N GLN A 78 11.06 6.91 10.27
CA GLN A 78 9.98 7.45 11.09
C GLN A 78 9.45 6.38 12.05
N LYS A 79 9.73 6.57 13.34
CA LYS A 79 9.34 5.63 14.41
C LYS A 79 7.83 5.43 14.50
N TYR A 80 7.04 6.47 14.28
CA TYR A 80 5.57 6.40 14.35
C TYR A 80 4.97 5.52 13.24
N SER A 81 5.40 5.72 11.98
CA SER A 81 4.93 4.93 10.84
C SER A 81 5.31 3.45 10.99
N LEU A 82 6.51 3.19 11.53
CA LEU A 82 6.97 1.82 11.82
C LEU A 82 6.09 1.15 12.90
N ILE A 83 5.84 1.84 14.03
CA ILE A 83 4.97 1.31 15.10
C ILE A 83 3.55 1.07 14.58
N ALA A 84 2.98 2.03 13.86
CA ALA A 84 1.64 1.89 13.26
C ALA A 84 1.58 0.69 12.31
N GLY A 85 2.61 0.51 11.47
CA GLY A 85 2.72 -0.63 10.57
C GLY A 85 2.76 -1.98 11.31
N ILE A 86 3.54 -2.10 12.38
CA ILE A 86 3.61 -3.32 13.20
C ILE A 86 2.25 -3.63 13.83
N VAL A 87 1.59 -2.62 14.40
CA VAL A 87 0.26 -2.79 15.02
C VAL A 87 -0.75 -3.29 13.99
N LEU A 88 -0.76 -2.72 12.78
CA LEU A 88 -1.63 -3.16 11.69
C LEU A 88 -1.33 -4.59 11.23
N LEU A 89 -0.07 -5.00 11.19
CA LEU A 89 0.30 -6.38 10.87
C LEU A 89 -0.15 -7.38 11.93
N ILE A 90 -0.06 -7.02 13.22
CA ILE A 90 -0.59 -7.86 14.31
C ILE A 90 -2.11 -8.01 14.18
N LEU A 91 -2.82 -6.90 13.94
CA LEU A 91 -4.27 -6.93 13.68
C LEU A 91 -4.61 -7.80 12.46
N ALA A 92 -3.86 -7.67 11.37
CA ALA A 92 -4.04 -8.51 10.17
C ALA A 92 -3.90 -10.00 10.51
N ALA A 93 -2.88 -10.38 11.29
CA ALA A 93 -2.68 -11.74 11.74
C ALA A 93 -3.84 -12.24 12.63
N CYS A 94 -4.34 -11.40 13.54
CA CYS A 94 -5.50 -11.75 14.37
C CYS A 94 -6.76 -12.02 13.54
N PHE A 95 -7.08 -11.16 12.57
CA PHE A 95 -8.23 -11.36 11.69
C PHE A 95 -8.05 -12.56 10.76
N PHE A 96 -6.82 -12.81 10.30
CA PHE A 96 -6.51 -14.00 9.52
C PHE A 96 -6.69 -15.28 10.33
N CYS A 97 -6.23 -15.32 11.59
CA CYS A 97 -6.47 -16.45 12.50
C CYS A 97 -7.96 -16.69 12.73
N LYS A 98 -8.74 -15.62 12.91
CA LYS A 98 -10.21 -15.72 13.05
C LYS A 98 -10.83 -16.31 11.78
N PHE A 99 -10.43 -15.85 10.61
CA PHE A 99 -10.88 -16.40 9.34
C PHE A 99 -10.54 -17.91 9.22
N CYS A 100 -9.32 -18.31 9.57
CA CYS A 100 -8.93 -19.73 9.57
C CYS A 100 -9.76 -20.57 10.55
N MET A 101 -10.12 -20.04 11.72
CA MET A 101 -10.98 -20.72 12.69
C MET A 101 -12.43 -20.84 12.24
N GLU A 102 -12.94 -19.90 11.45
CA GLU A 102 -14.31 -19.99 10.90
C GLU A 102 -14.40 -20.96 9.71
N LEU A 103 -13.26 -21.38 9.16
CA LEU A 103 -13.17 -22.27 8.00
C LEU A 103 -13.06 -23.76 8.36
N PHE A 104 -12.68 -24.08 9.60
CA PHE A 104 -12.50 -25.43 10.15
C PHE A 104 -13.51 -25.71 11.26
#